data_AF-H0ZTG5-F1
#
_entry.id   AF-H0ZTG5-F1
#
_cell.length_a   1.000
_cell.length_b   1.000
_cell.length_c   1.000
_cell.angle_alpha   90.00
_cell.angle_beta   90.00
_cell.angle_gamma   90.00
#
_symmetry.space_group_name_H-M   'P 1'
#
loop_
_entity.id
_entity.type
_entity.pdbx_description
1 polymer ?
#
loop_
_entity_poly.entity_id
_entity_poly.type
_entity_poly.pdbx_seq_one_letter_code
_entity_poly.pdbx_strand_id
1 'polypeptide(L)'
;MERRGGRRSAFSYFVHDQLPELERRGLPVARMADAVPYCCNAWESLTEEEKAVYAEKARTWNSKKRSQKTVKETCNVLDPVPAPLTPNMPTATPLPDASALSWKNDQDTVADIFYFLDIYSYGKLPPHCEQRFLPCEIGCVRYSLQDGIVADFHHFIDPEVPPCGFWYHCQAASNETHKIPITGFHLPRSCYALVLRELVKFAQPARGAQLRFFCRSNDRFRINWCLGRMASITDIESHWELFAVEDLIMKLYQKKYQKEPSKIWVYRKLDVCLWDFSSNTRCKWHEEIDIACCALASCKKMGYCISKSFASVYGVPLTAAHLPLQDFGCDQSTNTRIVKLDAGHTQKMKDESSGYDKPLGSPRQDQEFVPSNCDFPCGVKTSPCGASVVQGRGAIRLMRSASDLSN
;
A
#
# COMPACT_ATOMS: atom_id res chain seq x y z
N MET A 1 -5.28 18.41 -13.59
CA MET A 1 -5.09 18.21 -12.14
C MET A 1 -5.15 16.72 -11.87
N GLU A 2 -4.09 16.12 -11.34
CA GLU A 2 -4.03 14.68 -11.04
C GLU A 2 -3.82 14.46 -9.52
N ARG A 3 -4.07 13.22 -9.05
CA ARG A 3 -3.77 12.76 -7.68
C ARG A 3 -3.25 11.31 -7.72
N ARG A 4 -1.99 11.08 -8.04
CA ARG A 4 -1.39 9.75 -8.29
C ARG A 4 -0.88 8.94 -7.09
N GLY A 5 -1.08 9.36 -5.85
CA GLY A 5 -0.76 8.54 -4.66
C GLY A 5 -1.27 7.10 -4.76
N GLY A 6 -0.51 6.14 -4.22
CA GLY A 6 -0.64 4.69 -4.49
C GLY A 6 -2.04 4.08 -4.29
N ARG A 7 -2.19 2.79 -4.58
CA ARG A 7 -3.44 2.08 -4.25
C ARG A 7 -3.70 2.21 -2.75
N ARG A 8 -4.71 2.98 -2.37
CA ARG A 8 -5.17 3.02 -0.98
C ARG A 8 -5.92 1.73 -0.69
N SER A 9 -5.53 1.05 0.38
CA SER A 9 -6.21 -0.13 0.93
C SER A 9 -7.48 0.28 1.68
N ALA A 10 -8.33 -0.71 1.98
CA ALA A 10 -9.53 -0.49 2.80
C ALA A 10 -9.16 0.02 4.21
N PHE A 11 -8.15 -0.59 4.85
CA PHE A 11 -7.62 -0.18 6.16
C PHE A 11 -7.11 1.27 6.16
N SER A 12 -6.43 1.72 5.10
CA SER A 12 -5.99 3.12 4.99
C SER A 12 -7.14 4.14 4.99
N TYR A 13 -8.33 3.76 4.52
CA TYR A 13 -9.54 4.60 4.67
C TYR A 13 -10.13 4.51 6.08
N PHE A 14 -10.13 3.34 6.70
CA PHE A 14 -10.61 3.17 8.07
C PHE A 14 -9.79 4.00 9.08
N VAL A 15 -8.46 3.89 9.07
CA VAL A 15 -7.58 4.66 9.97
C VAL A 15 -7.78 6.18 9.79
N HIS A 16 -7.96 6.63 8.54
CA HIS A 16 -8.24 8.04 8.23
C HIS A 16 -9.60 8.50 8.76
N ASP A 17 -10.65 7.68 8.61
CA ASP A 17 -12.00 8.01 9.09
C ASP A 17 -12.12 7.90 10.63
N GLN A 18 -11.23 7.14 11.29
CA GLN A 18 -11.15 7.03 12.76
C GLN A 18 -10.31 8.12 13.44
N LEU A 19 -9.41 8.82 12.72
CA LEU A 19 -8.53 9.84 13.32
C LEU A 19 -9.30 10.87 14.18
N PRO A 20 -10.39 11.50 13.69
CA PRO A 20 -11.14 12.52 14.45
C PRO A 20 -11.98 11.95 15.60
N GLU A 21 -12.07 10.62 15.74
CA GLU A 21 -12.67 9.96 16.89
C GLU A 21 -11.62 9.70 17.97
N LEU A 22 -10.43 9.24 17.57
CA LEU A 22 -9.30 9.02 18.47
C LEU A 22 -8.78 10.33 19.07
N GLU A 23 -8.71 11.40 18.26
CA GLU A 23 -8.42 12.78 18.72
C GLU A 23 -9.43 13.24 19.79
N ARG A 24 -10.75 13.08 19.52
CA ARG A 24 -11.81 13.50 20.45
C ARG A 24 -11.83 12.71 21.75
N ARG A 25 -11.33 11.47 21.72
CA ARG A 25 -11.11 10.61 22.89
C ARG A 25 -9.85 10.99 23.69
N GLY A 26 -9.12 12.04 23.30
CA GLY A 26 -7.94 12.52 24.00
C GLY A 26 -6.70 11.63 23.84
N LEU A 27 -6.69 10.74 22.83
CA LEU A 27 -5.52 9.92 22.54
C LEU A 27 -4.45 10.75 21.82
N PRO A 28 -3.13 10.47 22.01
CA PRO A 28 -2.03 11.24 21.42
C PRO A 28 -1.80 10.87 19.94
N VAL A 29 -2.86 10.95 19.12
CA VAL A 29 -2.87 10.52 17.70
C VAL A 29 -2.57 11.67 16.75
N ALA A 30 -1.35 12.22 16.81
CA ALA A 30 -0.96 13.36 15.97
C ALA A 30 -0.89 13.02 14.46
N ARG A 31 -0.72 11.74 14.11
CA ARG A 31 -0.52 11.24 12.73
C ARG A 31 -1.18 9.88 12.52
N MET A 32 -1.26 9.44 11.25
CA MET A 32 -1.83 8.12 10.92
C MET A 32 -1.07 6.96 11.58
N ALA A 33 0.26 7.07 11.68
CA ALA A 33 1.11 6.11 12.40
C ALA A 33 0.67 5.89 13.85
N ASP A 34 0.39 6.99 14.55
CA ASP A 34 0.08 6.99 15.97
C ASP A 34 -1.33 6.39 16.23
N ALA A 35 -2.21 6.42 15.22
CA ALA A 35 -3.55 5.83 15.24
C ALA A 35 -3.60 4.32 14.93
N VAL A 36 -2.64 3.75 14.19
CA VAL A 36 -2.66 2.34 13.75
C VAL A 36 -2.85 1.34 14.91
N PRO A 37 -2.13 1.42 16.05
CA PRO A 37 -2.29 0.48 17.16
C PRO A 37 -3.72 0.43 17.74
N TYR A 38 -4.41 1.58 17.76
CA TYR A 38 -5.81 1.65 18.20
C TYR A 38 -6.79 1.15 17.12
N CYS A 39 -6.44 1.32 15.84
CA CYS A 39 -7.25 0.90 14.71
C CYS A 39 -7.14 -0.59 14.37
N CYS A 40 -6.04 -1.30 14.65
CA CYS A 40 -5.88 -2.71 14.28
C CYS A 40 -6.99 -3.59 14.87
N ASN A 41 -7.13 -3.62 16.20
CA ASN A 41 -8.13 -4.46 16.87
C ASN A 41 -9.57 -4.05 16.47
N ALA A 42 -9.81 -2.76 16.26
CA ALA A 42 -11.11 -2.25 15.81
C ALA A 42 -11.44 -2.68 14.37
N TRP A 43 -10.45 -2.64 13.47
CA TRP A 43 -10.56 -3.07 12.07
C TRP A 43 -10.81 -4.58 11.94
N GLU A 44 -10.13 -5.39 12.75
CA GLU A 44 -10.35 -6.84 12.77
C GLU A 44 -11.75 -7.19 13.27
N SER A 45 -12.24 -6.43 14.26
CA SER A 45 -13.57 -6.57 14.88
C SER A 45 -14.75 -6.12 13.99
N LEU A 46 -14.50 -5.36 12.91
CA LEU A 46 -15.55 -4.99 11.94
C LEU A 46 -16.14 -6.23 11.26
N THR A 47 -17.41 -6.18 10.85
CA THR A 47 -18.00 -7.23 10.01
C THR A 47 -17.45 -7.18 8.58
N GLU A 48 -17.65 -8.25 7.79
CA GLU A 48 -17.20 -8.25 6.39
C GLU A 48 -18.01 -7.27 5.53
N GLU A 49 -19.24 -6.93 5.92
CA GLU A 49 -20.05 -5.87 5.30
C GLU A 49 -19.46 -4.48 5.57
N GLU A 50 -19.05 -4.20 6.81
CA GLU A 50 -18.38 -2.95 7.16
C GLU A 50 -17.01 -2.82 6.47
N LYS A 51 -16.20 -3.89 6.48
CA LYS A 51 -14.96 -3.98 5.71
C LYS A 51 -15.21 -3.83 4.21
N ALA A 52 -16.35 -4.33 3.69
CA ALA A 52 -16.73 -4.16 2.29
C ALA A 52 -17.04 -2.70 1.93
N VAL A 53 -17.61 -1.89 2.83
CA VAL A 53 -17.76 -0.43 2.65
C VAL A 53 -16.40 0.25 2.50
N TYR A 54 -15.42 -0.06 3.35
CA TYR A 54 -14.06 0.49 3.20
C TYR A 54 -13.34 -0.06 1.96
N ALA A 55 -13.57 -1.32 1.61
CA ALA A 55 -13.10 -1.88 0.35
C ALA A 55 -13.81 -1.27 -0.87
N GLU A 56 -15.01 -0.72 -0.75
CA GLU A 56 -15.70 0.03 -1.79
C GLU A 56 -15.24 1.49 -1.86
N LYS A 57 -14.97 2.17 -0.74
CA LYS A 57 -14.25 3.45 -0.71
C LYS A 57 -12.91 3.31 -1.45
N ALA A 58 -12.15 2.26 -1.16
CA ALA A 58 -10.90 1.92 -1.85
C ALA A 58 -11.11 1.57 -3.34
N ARG A 59 -12.06 0.69 -3.68
CA ARG A 59 -12.34 0.30 -5.08
C ARG A 59 -12.82 1.48 -5.92
N THR A 60 -13.77 2.27 -5.44
CA THR A 60 -14.30 3.43 -6.18
C THR A 60 -13.24 4.51 -6.39
N TRP A 61 -12.36 4.77 -5.40
CA TRP A 61 -11.21 5.65 -5.57
C TRP A 61 -10.25 5.12 -6.65
N ASN A 62 -9.82 3.87 -6.52
CA ASN A 62 -8.87 3.24 -7.45
C ASN A 62 -9.47 3.09 -8.88
N SER A 63 -10.79 2.88 -9.01
CA SER A 63 -11.50 2.79 -10.29
C SER A 63 -11.74 4.14 -10.95
N LYS A 64 -12.12 5.19 -10.21
CA LYS A 64 -12.19 6.58 -10.75
C LYS A 64 -10.84 6.99 -11.35
N LYS A 65 -9.75 6.64 -10.66
CA LYS A 65 -8.37 6.77 -11.13
C LYS A 65 -8.08 5.98 -12.42
N ARG A 66 -8.62 4.76 -12.55
CA ARG A 66 -8.44 3.90 -13.72
C ARG A 66 -9.20 4.43 -14.94
N SER A 67 -10.46 4.84 -14.78
CA SER A 67 -11.26 5.38 -15.90
C SER A 67 -10.69 6.69 -16.45
N GLN A 68 -10.14 7.56 -15.58
CA GLN A 68 -9.40 8.76 -15.99
C GLN A 68 -8.12 8.46 -16.79
N LYS A 69 -7.54 7.25 -16.64
CA LYS A 69 -6.44 6.79 -17.50
C LYS A 69 -6.96 6.37 -18.88
N THR A 70 -7.99 5.53 -18.93
CA THR A 70 -8.53 4.99 -20.20
C THR A 70 -9.02 6.10 -21.14
N VAL A 71 -9.74 7.11 -20.63
CA VAL A 71 -10.29 8.20 -21.47
C VAL A 71 -9.19 9.10 -22.07
N LYS A 72 -8.01 9.18 -21.44
CA LYS A 72 -6.84 9.87 -22.03
C LYS A 72 -6.16 9.06 -23.14
N GLU A 73 -6.41 7.76 -23.24
CA GLU A 73 -5.76 6.87 -24.22
C GLU A 73 -6.58 6.77 -25.54
N THR A 74 -7.86 7.13 -25.54
CA THR A 74 -8.76 7.08 -26.73
C THR A 74 -8.85 8.37 -27.56
N CYS A 75 -8.26 9.49 -27.12
CA CYS A 75 -8.50 10.80 -27.75
C CYS A 75 -7.49 11.19 -28.86
N ASN A 76 -6.52 10.31 -29.19
CA ASN A 76 -5.43 10.59 -30.11
C ASN A 76 -5.55 9.74 -31.41
N VAL A 77 -6.51 10.06 -32.27
CA VAL A 77 -6.60 9.48 -33.63
C VAL A 77 -7.00 10.57 -34.63
N LEU A 78 -6.02 11.05 -35.41
CA LEU A 78 -6.12 11.56 -36.80
C LEU A 78 -4.76 12.16 -37.21
N ASP A 79 -3.92 11.36 -37.88
CA ASP A 79 -3.55 11.58 -39.29
C ASP A 79 -2.30 10.75 -39.70
N PRO A 80 -2.18 10.31 -40.97
CA PRO A 80 -1.10 9.44 -41.42
C PRO A 80 0.16 10.21 -41.84
N VAL A 81 1.28 9.94 -41.17
CA VAL A 81 2.62 10.47 -41.54
C VAL A 81 3.57 9.28 -41.79
N PRO A 82 4.47 9.35 -42.80
CA PRO A 82 5.29 8.20 -43.21
C PRO A 82 6.22 7.68 -42.11
N ALA A 83 6.46 6.37 -42.10
CA ALA A 83 7.24 5.69 -41.08
C ALA A 83 8.74 6.07 -41.11
N PRO A 84 9.31 6.61 -40.02
CA PRO A 84 10.75 6.67 -39.84
C PRO A 84 11.32 5.27 -39.60
N LEU A 85 12.51 5.01 -40.12
CA LEU A 85 13.21 3.71 -39.98
C LEU A 85 13.44 3.40 -38.49
N THR A 86 13.07 2.18 -38.07
CA THR A 86 13.21 1.73 -36.69
C THR A 86 14.69 1.56 -36.30
N PRO A 87 15.19 2.26 -35.27
CA PRO A 87 16.32 1.76 -34.50
C PRO A 87 15.89 0.42 -33.88
N ASN A 88 16.75 -0.60 -33.93
CA ASN A 88 16.41 -1.93 -33.41
C ASN A 88 16.16 -1.85 -31.90
N MET A 89 14.87 -1.83 -31.52
CA MET A 89 14.44 -2.09 -30.15
C MET A 89 15.00 -3.44 -29.72
N PRO A 90 15.67 -3.56 -28.56
CA PRO A 90 16.10 -4.86 -28.05
C PRO A 90 14.90 -5.77 -27.90
N THR A 91 14.79 -6.78 -28.78
CA THR A 91 13.79 -7.85 -28.67
C THR A 91 13.85 -8.41 -27.26
N ALA A 92 12.69 -8.54 -26.60
CA ALA A 92 12.62 -8.93 -25.22
C ALA A 92 13.29 -10.30 -25.00
N THR A 93 14.51 -10.28 -24.46
CA THR A 93 15.25 -11.47 -24.07
C THR A 93 14.37 -12.28 -23.11
N PRO A 94 14.30 -13.62 -23.25
CA PRO A 94 13.70 -14.46 -22.22
C PRO A 94 14.26 -14.11 -20.84
N LEU A 95 13.44 -14.24 -19.79
CA LEU A 95 13.92 -14.00 -18.43
C LEU A 95 15.16 -14.87 -18.15
N PRO A 96 16.16 -14.36 -17.39
CA PRO A 96 17.10 -15.23 -16.69
C PRO A 96 16.27 -16.21 -15.85
N ASP A 97 16.43 -17.51 -16.11
CA ASP A 97 15.50 -18.51 -15.63
C ASP A 97 15.50 -18.62 -14.09
N ALA A 98 14.38 -19.10 -13.55
CA ALA A 98 14.17 -19.30 -12.14
C ALA A 98 15.17 -20.30 -11.50
N SER A 99 15.86 -21.12 -12.29
CA SER A 99 16.92 -22.06 -11.87
C SER A 99 18.11 -21.45 -11.10
N ALA A 100 18.29 -20.13 -11.09
CA ALA A 100 19.35 -19.46 -10.33
C ALA A 100 19.27 -19.63 -8.79
N LEU A 101 18.18 -20.19 -8.23
CA LEU A 101 18.06 -20.51 -6.80
C LEU A 101 17.87 -22.03 -6.63
N SER A 102 18.89 -22.70 -6.08
CA SER A 102 18.95 -24.16 -5.95
C SER A 102 19.25 -24.58 -4.51
N TRP A 103 18.25 -24.48 -3.64
CA TRP A 103 18.33 -24.91 -2.24
C TRP A 103 18.11 -26.43 -2.15
N LYS A 104 19.05 -27.16 -1.56
CA LYS A 104 18.94 -28.62 -1.40
C LYS A 104 18.02 -28.95 -0.23
N ASN A 105 18.21 -28.28 0.90
CA ASN A 105 17.41 -28.46 2.13
C ASN A 105 16.80 -27.12 2.62
N ASP A 106 16.08 -27.17 3.74
CA ASP A 106 15.43 -25.99 4.34
C ASP A 106 16.43 -25.04 5.03
N GLN A 107 17.55 -25.55 5.57
CA GLN A 107 18.63 -24.73 6.16
C GLN A 107 19.29 -23.85 5.08
N ASP A 108 19.57 -24.41 3.90
CA ASP A 108 20.04 -23.64 2.73
C ASP A 108 19.03 -22.55 2.35
N THR A 109 17.73 -22.81 2.54
CA THR A 109 16.64 -21.90 2.15
C THR A 109 16.49 -20.73 3.12
N VAL A 110 16.69 -20.95 4.42
CA VAL A 110 16.60 -19.87 5.43
C VAL A 110 17.85 -18.99 5.47
N ALA A 111 19.03 -19.58 5.23
CA ALA A 111 20.32 -18.90 5.31
C ALA A 111 20.74 -18.16 4.02
N ASP A 112 20.04 -18.35 2.89
CA ASP A 112 20.33 -17.63 1.65
C ASP A 112 20.05 -16.11 1.79
N ILE A 113 20.84 -15.31 1.07
CA ILE A 113 20.86 -13.84 1.20
C ILE A 113 20.21 -13.20 -0.03
N PHE A 114 19.12 -12.49 0.24
CA PHE A 114 18.35 -11.74 -0.76
C PHE A 114 18.58 -10.24 -0.58
N TYR A 115 18.75 -9.53 -1.69
CA TYR A 115 18.83 -8.07 -1.70
C TYR A 115 17.54 -7.49 -2.30
N PHE A 116 16.69 -6.91 -1.45
CA PHE A 116 15.47 -6.22 -1.91
C PHE A 116 15.81 -4.79 -2.33
N LEU A 117 15.28 -4.33 -3.47
CA LEU A 117 15.64 -3.06 -4.10
C LEU A 117 14.39 -2.30 -4.59
N ASP A 118 14.34 -0.99 -4.33
CA ASP A 118 13.40 -0.04 -4.95
C ASP A 118 14.10 1.31 -5.20
N ILE A 119 13.64 2.02 -6.22
CA ILE A 119 14.12 3.35 -6.63
C ILE A 119 12.88 4.19 -6.90
N TYR A 120 12.66 5.29 -6.16
CA TYR A 120 11.65 6.28 -6.54
C TYR A 120 12.21 7.27 -7.58
N SER A 121 11.30 7.83 -8.39
CA SER A 121 11.61 8.86 -9.38
C SER A 121 10.57 9.98 -9.33
N TYR A 122 10.92 11.16 -9.87
CA TYR A 122 9.98 12.27 -10.10
C TYR A 122 8.96 11.97 -11.21
N GLY A 123 8.23 10.88 -11.08
CA GLY A 123 7.28 10.38 -12.07
C GLY A 123 7.93 9.65 -13.24
N LYS A 124 7.12 9.48 -14.29
CA LYS A 124 7.45 8.81 -15.56
C LYS A 124 7.22 9.78 -16.70
N LEU A 125 8.27 10.15 -17.42
CA LEU A 125 8.22 11.08 -18.56
C LEU A 125 7.77 10.34 -19.85
N PRO A 126 7.44 11.04 -20.95
CA PRO A 126 6.93 10.42 -22.17
C PRO A 126 7.87 9.35 -22.79
N PRO A 127 7.36 8.44 -23.65
CA PRO A 127 8.18 7.33 -24.18
C PRO A 127 9.37 7.76 -25.04
N HIS A 128 9.26 8.91 -25.72
CA HIS A 128 10.28 9.52 -26.57
C HIS A 128 11.26 10.43 -25.80
N CYS A 129 11.13 10.55 -24.48
CA CYS A 129 12.04 11.33 -23.65
C CYS A 129 13.21 10.45 -23.19
N GLU A 130 14.45 10.87 -23.48
CA GLU A 130 15.66 10.18 -23.02
C GLU A 130 15.68 10.00 -21.50
N GLN A 131 15.21 11.01 -20.75
CA GLN A 131 15.07 10.97 -19.30
C GLN A 131 13.73 10.32 -18.89
N ARG A 132 13.48 9.07 -19.32
CA ARG A 132 12.20 8.37 -19.11
C ARG A 132 11.75 8.31 -17.64
N PHE A 133 12.71 8.28 -16.72
CA PHE A 133 12.54 8.49 -15.29
C PHE A 133 13.68 9.39 -14.76
N LEU A 134 13.45 10.09 -13.65
CA LEU A 134 14.48 10.88 -12.95
C LEU A 134 14.60 10.36 -11.51
N PRO A 135 15.58 9.49 -11.20
CA PRO A 135 15.68 8.83 -9.90
C PRO A 135 16.01 9.82 -8.78
N CYS A 136 15.24 9.81 -7.70
CA CYS A 136 15.35 10.77 -6.59
C CYS A 136 15.62 10.11 -5.22
N GLU A 137 15.38 8.81 -5.11
CA GLU A 137 15.62 8.02 -3.89
C GLU A 137 15.89 6.56 -4.27
N ILE A 138 16.80 5.91 -3.56
CA ILE A 138 17.05 4.47 -3.63
C ILE A 138 17.08 3.87 -2.23
N GLY A 139 16.51 2.67 -2.10
CA GLY A 139 16.61 1.84 -0.92
C GLY A 139 17.03 0.44 -1.32
N CYS A 140 17.92 -0.17 -0.55
CA CYS A 140 18.23 -1.59 -0.63
C CYS A 140 18.27 -2.20 0.76
N VAL A 141 17.84 -3.46 0.89
CA VAL A 141 17.80 -4.19 2.16
C VAL A 141 18.41 -5.57 1.95
N ARG A 142 19.38 -5.93 2.80
CA ARG A 142 19.97 -7.27 2.88
C ARG A 142 19.13 -8.10 3.86
N TYR A 143 18.61 -9.24 3.39
CA TYR A 143 17.65 -10.06 4.11
C TYR A 143 18.01 -11.55 4.01
N SER A 144 17.87 -12.28 5.12
CA SER A 144 17.74 -13.74 5.13
C SER A 144 16.40 -14.11 5.78
N LEU A 145 15.89 -15.31 5.51
CA LEU A 145 14.70 -15.81 6.24
C LEU A 145 15.07 -16.34 7.63
N GLN A 146 16.36 -16.50 7.94
CA GLN A 146 16.90 -16.93 9.24
C GLN A 146 17.04 -15.78 10.25
N ASP A 147 17.48 -14.61 9.78
CA ASP A 147 17.86 -13.46 10.62
C ASP A 147 16.90 -12.27 10.42
N GLY A 148 16.13 -12.26 9.33
CA GLY A 148 15.31 -11.15 8.90
C GLY A 148 16.14 -10.09 8.16
N ILE A 149 15.87 -8.81 8.43
CA ILE A 149 16.63 -7.67 7.90
C ILE A 149 17.99 -7.58 8.61
N VAL A 150 19.06 -7.92 7.88
CA VAL A 150 20.44 -7.93 8.37
C VAL A 150 21.09 -6.55 8.28
N ALA A 151 20.83 -5.81 7.20
CA ALA A 151 21.34 -4.46 6.98
C ALA A 151 20.48 -3.71 5.96
N ASP A 152 20.58 -2.38 5.93
CA ASP A 152 20.00 -1.55 4.88
C ASP A 152 20.96 -0.49 4.30
N PHE A 153 20.56 0.03 3.15
CA PHE A 153 21.25 1.02 2.33
C PHE A 153 20.20 2.00 1.81
N HIS A 154 20.43 3.30 1.96
CA HIS A 154 19.47 4.34 1.56
C HIS A 154 20.19 5.62 1.15
N HIS A 155 19.82 6.17 0.00
CA HIS A 155 20.30 7.46 -0.47
C HIS A 155 19.17 8.26 -1.12
N PHE A 156 19.14 9.56 -0.86
CA PHE A 156 18.56 10.51 -1.79
C PHE A 156 19.52 10.71 -2.96
N ILE A 157 18.99 10.65 -4.17
CA ILE A 157 19.77 10.75 -5.40
C ILE A 157 19.69 12.20 -5.90
N ASP A 158 20.80 12.73 -6.43
CA ASP A 158 20.75 13.96 -7.23
C ASP A 158 20.44 13.61 -8.68
N PRO A 159 19.24 13.95 -9.21
CA PRO A 159 18.86 13.59 -10.56
C PRO A 159 19.39 14.60 -11.57
N GLU A 160 19.44 14.17 -12.83
CA GLU A 160 19.53 15.09 -13.96
C GLU A 160 18.42 16.15 -13.93
N VAL A 161 18.73 17.34 -14.48
CA VAL A 161 17.76 18.43 -14.63
C VAL A 161 16.56 17.95 -15.46
N PRO A 162 15.30 18.12 -15.00
CA PRO A 162 14.12 17.75 -15.78
C PRO A 162 14.06 18.44 -17.14
N PRO A 163 13.58 17.78 -18.20
CA PRO A 163 13.56 18.37 -19.53
C PRO A 163 12.55 19.53 -19.60
N CYS A 164 12.81 20.48 -20.50
CA CYS A 164 12.00 21.70 -20.63
C CYS A 164 10.51 21.37 -20.81
N GLY A 165 9.64 22.13 -20.13
CA GLY A 165 8.20 21.91 -20.07
C GLY A 165 7.72 20.84 -19.07
N PHE A 166 8.58 19.91 -18.63
CA PHE A 166 8.16 18.79 -17.77
C PHE A 166 8.23 19.05 -16.26
N TRP A 167 8.71 20.22 -15.82
CA TRP A 167 8.85 20.57 -14.41
C TRP A 167 7.57 20.34 -13.58
N TYR A 168 6.42 20.83 -14.08
CA TYR A 168 5.13 20.65 -13.41
C TYR A 168 4.73 19.17 -13.28
N HIS A 169 5.01 18.35 -14.31
CA HIS A 169 4.71 16.91 -14.30
C HIS A 169 5.56 16.18 -13.24
N CYS A 170 6.85 16.49 -13.17
CA CYS A 170 7.75 15.94 -12.15
C CYS A 170 7.36 16.37 -10.73
N GLN A 171 7.04 17.66 -10.52
CA GLN A 171 6.65 18.17 -9.21
C GLN A 171 5.27 17.64 -8.79
N ALA A 172 4.33 17.46 -9.73
CA ALA A 172 3.06 16.80 -9.47
C ALA A 172 3.30 15.34 -9.01
N ALA A 173 4.07 14.56 -9.77
CA ALA A 173 4.35 13.16 -9.42
C ALA A 173 5.03 13.01 -8.03
N SER A 174 5.94 13.92 -7.67
CA SER A 174 6.51 13.99 -6.32
C SER A 174 5.45 14.33 -5.26
N ASN A 175 4.68 15.41 -5.48
CA ASN A 175 3.61 15.85 -4.58
C ASN A 175 2.52 14.79 -4.37
N GLU A 176 2.38 13.87 -5.33
CA GLU A 176 1.46 12.74 -5.30
C GLU A 176 2.01 11.50 -4.57
N THR A 177 3.33 11.36 -4.45
CA THR A 177 3.98 10.14 -3.93
C THR A 177 5.00 10.44 -2.81
N HIS A 178 6.29 10.47 -3.13
CA HIS A 178 7.41 10.49 -2.18
C HIS A 178 7.74 11.88 -1.61
N LYS A 179 7.06 12.94 -2.05
CA LYS A 179 7.18 14.36 -1.63
C LYS A 179 8.53 15.07 -1.80
N ILE A 180 9.64 14.36 -2.01
CA ILE A 180 10.99 14.93 -2.23
C ILE A 180 10.92 16.06 -3.28
N PRO A 181 11.21 17.32 -2.94
CA PRO A 181 11.06 18.45 -3.85
C PRO A 181 12.26 18.54 -4.81
N ILE A 182 11.99 18.92 -6.07
CA ILE A 182 13.03 19.00 -7.12
C ILE A 182 14.09 20.06 -6.77
N THR A 183 13.66 21.17 -6.17
CA THR A 183 14.48 22.29 -5.68
C THR A 183 14.21 22.55 -4.20
N GLY A 184 15.19 23.11 -3.48
CA GLY A 184 15.04 23.40 -2.05
C GLY A 184 15.03 22.15 -1.15
N PHE A 185 15.53 21.01 -1.64
CA PHE A 185 15.77 19.86 -0.78
C PHE A 185 17.13 20.03 -0.09
N HIS A 186 17.10 20.25 1.22
CA HIS A 186 18.28 20.60 2.02
C HIS A 186 19.09 19.40 2.53
N LEU A 187 18.59 18.17 2.37
CA LEU A 187 19.34 16.98 2.75
C LEU A 187 20.38 16.61 1.67
N PRO A 188 21.52 16.00 2.04
CA PRO A 188 22.52 15.55 1.10
C PRO A 188 21.92 14.64 0.03
N ARG A 189 22.26 14.93 -1.23
CA ARG A 189 21.95 14.08 -2.37
C ARG A 189 23.24 13.48 -2.91
N SER A 190 23.22 12.19 -3.24
CA SER A 190 24.37 11.48 -3.79
C SER A 190 24.27 11.42 -5.31
N CYS A 191 25.38 11.73 -6.00
CA CYS A 191 25.46 11.57 -7.45
C CYS A 191 25.46 10.09 -7.84
N TYR A 192 25.03 9.78 -9.07
CA TYR A 192 24.88 8.41 -9.58
C TYR A 192 26.14 7.53 -9.34
N ALA A 193 27.35 8.09 -9.51
CA ALA A 193 28.60 7.35 -9.37
C ALA A 193 28.88 6.90 -7.93
N LEU A 194 28.53 7.73 -6.94
CA LEU A 194 28.67 7.39 -5.52
C LEU A 194 27.64 6.30 -5.16
N VAL A 195 26.37 6.54 -5.50
CA VAL A 195 25.24 5.63 -5.24
C VAL A 195 25.51 4.22 -5.76
N LEU A 196 25.97 4.09 -7.01
CA LEU A 196 26.24 2.77 -7.59
C LEU A 196 27.45 2.08 -6.95
N ARG A 197 28.54 2.80 -6.66
CA ARG A 197 29.71 2.23 -5.97
C ARG A 197 29.35 1.73 -4.57
N GLU A 198 28.52 2.47 -3.84
CA GLU A 198 28.10 2.10 -2.50
C GLU A 198 27.03 0.99 -2.50
N LEU A 199 26.13 0.95 -3.48
CA LEU A 199 25.21 -0.18 -3.71
C LEU A 199 25.96 -1.48 -4.02
N VAL A 200 26.94 -1.43 -4.93
CA VAL A 200 27.80 -2.59 -5.27
C VAL A 200 28.63 -3.02 -4.06
N LYS A 201 29.12 -2.08 -3.25
CA LYS A 201 29.83 -2.36 -1.99
C LYS A 201 28.92 -3.02 -0.94
N PHE A 202 27.69 -2.54 -0.79
CA PHE A 202 26.69 -3.07 0.14
C PHE A 202 26.24 -4.49 -0.22
N ALA A 203 25.97 -4.71 -1.51
CA ALA A 203 25.50 -5.99 -2.03
C ALA A 203 26.63 -6.99 -2.34
N GLN A 204 27.87 -6.72 -1.90
CA GLN A 204 29.10 -7.38 -2.32
C GLN A 204 28.95 -8.91 -2.44
N PRO A 205 28.95 -9.47 -3.67
CA PRO A 205 28.93 -10.90 -3.88
C PRO A 205 30.34 -11.47 -3.68
N ALA A 206 30.44 -12.80 -3.55
CA ALA A 206 31.73 -13.47 -3.65
C ALA A 206 32.40 -13.15 -5.01
N ARG A 207 33.74 -13.06 -5.05
CA ARG A 207 34.48 -12.66 -6.26
C ARG A 207 34.05 -13.47 -7.49
N GLY A 208 33.51 -12.77 -8.50
CA GLY A 208 33.05 -13.35 -9.77
C GLY A 208 31.57 -13.77 -9.81
N ALA A 209 30.81 -13.65 -8.72
CA ALA A 209 29.37 -13.93 -8.73
C ALA A 209 28.54 -12.69 -9.11
N GLN A 210 27.48 -12.91 -9.89
CA GLN A 210 26.54 -11.90 -10.38
C GLN A 210 25.77 -11.23 -9.22
N LEU A 211 25.55 -9.92 -9.31
CA LEU A 211 24.68 -9.19 -8.38
C LEU A 211 23.21 -9.54 -8.65
N ARG A 212 22.45 -9.94 -7.62
CA ARG A 212 21.05 -10.37 -7.74
C ARG A 212 20.15 -9.56 -6.82
N PHE A 213 19.28 -8.75 -7.41
CA PHE A 213 18.32 -7.91 -6.70
C PHE A 213 16.89 -8.38 -6.95
N PHE A 214 16.01 -8.20 -5.96
CA PHE A 214 14.59 -8.54 -6.02
C PHE A 214 13.74 -7.28 -5.80
N CYS A 215 12.72 -7.09 -6.62
CA CYS A 215 11.82 -5.94 -6.55
C CYS A 215 10.38 -6.35 -6.87
N ARG A 216 9.41 -5.46 -6.66
CA ARG A 216 8.02 -5.72 -7.11
C ARG A 216 7.92 -5.70 -8.63
N SER A 217 7.18 -6.65 -9.19
CA SER A 217 6.97 -6.80 -10.65
C SER A 217 6.48 -5.52 -11.35
N ASN A 218 5.65 -4.71 -10.67
CA ASN A 218 5.13 -3.45 -11.20
C ASN A 218 6.21 -2.35 -11.32
N ASP A 219 7.24 -2.43 -10.49
CA ASP A 219 8.28 -1.41 -10.30
C ASP A 219 9.58 -1.78 -11.04
N ARG A 220 9.79 -3.06 -11.34
CA ARG A 220 10.92 -3.64 -12.10
C ARG A 220 11.33 -2.82 -13.33
N PHE A 221 10.38 -2.35 -14.14
CA PHE A 221 10.69 -1.53 -15.32
C PHE A 221 11.28 -0.15 -14.98
N ARG A 222 10.82 0.49 -13.89
CA ARG A 222 11.38 1.76 -13.39
C ARG A 222 12.79 1.52 -12.85
N ILE A 223 12.95 0.54 -11.98
CA ILE A 223 14.21 0.23 -11.30
C ILE A 223 15.30 -0.16 -12.30
N ASN A 224 15.01 -1.09 -13.22
CA ASN A 224 15.94 -1.51 -14.27
C ASN A 224 16.37 -0.35 -15.17
N TRP A 225 15.43 0.55 -15.52
CA TRP A 225 15.73 1.72 -16.34
C TRP A 225 16.63 2.71 -15.58
N CYS A 226 16.30 3.03 -14.32
CA CYS A 226 17.10 3.93 -13.49
C CYS A 226 18.52 3.37 -13.28
N LEU A 227 18.67 2.09 -12.95
CA LEU A 227 19.97 1.42 -12.85
C LEU A 227 20.79 1.56 -14.15
N GLY A 228 20.17 1.27 -15.29
CA GLY A 228 20.83 1.39 -16.60
C GLY A 228 21.27 2.82 -16.95
N ARG A 229 20.45 3.83 -16.64
CA ARG A 229 20.79 5.26 -16.83
C ARG A 229 21.88 5.74 -15.89
N MET A 230 21.87 5.29 -14.63
CA MET A 230 22.92 5.62 -13.68
C MET A 230 24.26 4.99 -14.09
N ALA A 231 24.26 3.74 -14.58
CA ALA A 231 25.48 3.07 -15.06
C ALA A 231 26.06 3.76 -16.31
N SER A 232 25.24 4.05 -17.33
CA SER A 232 25.70 4.64 -18.60
C SER A 232 26.19 6.09 -18.50
N ILE A 233 25.88 6.80 -17.41
CA ILE A 233 26.43 8.13 -17.11
C ILE A 233 27.76 8.06 -16.33
N THR A 234 28.05 6.94 -15.66
CA THR A 234 29.10 6.87 -14.63
C THR A 234 30.29 5.99 -15.00
N ASP A 235 30.25 5.33 -16.16
CA ASP A 235 31.23 4.36 -16.65
C ASP A 235 31.47 3.20 -15.65
N ILE A 236 30.46 2.91 -14.83
CA ILE A 236 30.47 1.77 -13.91
C ILE A 236 29.91 0.57 -14.68
N GLU A 237 30.81 -0.26 -15.20
CA GLU A 237 30.44 -1.58 -15.72
C GLU A 237 29.96 -2.47 -14.57
N SER A 238 28.67 -2.79 -14.58
CA SER A 238 28.01 -3.50 -13.49
C SER A 238 26.90 -4.41 -14.00
N HIS A 239 27.19 -5.70 -14.06
CA HIS A 239 26.20 -6.72 -14.38
C HIS A 239 25.40 -7.07 -13.13
N TRP A 240 24.09 -6.78 -13.18
CA TRP A 240 23.11 -7.15 -12.17
C TRP A 240 21.89 -7.81 -12.80
N GLU A 241 21.30 -8.76 -12.09
CA GLU A 241 20.02 -9.36 -12.40
C GLU A 241 18.95 -8.77 -11.50
N LEU A 242 17.84 -8.32 -12.08
CA LEU A 242 16.69 -7.81 -11.35
C LEU A 242 15.50 -8.76 -11.51
N PHE A 243 15.19 -9.50 -10.45
CA PHE A 243 14.10 -10.48 -10.37
C PHE A 243 12.84 -9.88 -9.72
N ALA A 244 11.71 -10.56 -9.88
CA ALA A 244 10.49 -10.25 -9.13
C ALA A 244 10.51 -10.91 -7.75
N VAL A 245 10.12 -10.18 -6.71
CA VAL A 245 9.87 -10.72 -5.37
C VAL A 245 8.66 -11.67 -5.37
N GLU A 246 7.71 -11.47 -6.29
CA GLU A 246 6.63 -12.41 -6.57
C GLU A 246 7.16 -13.82 -6.89
N ASP A 247 8.19 -13.93 -7.74
CA ASP A 247 8.80 -15.21 -8.14
C ASP A 247 9.55 -15.87 -6.97
N LEU A 248 10.21 -15.07 -6.12
CA LEU A 248 10.87 -15.57 -4.90
C LEU A 248 9.84 -16.17 -3.92
N ILE A 249 8.70 -15.51 -3.73
CA ILE A 249 7.60 -16.03 -2.89
C ILE A 249 7.02 -17.32 -3.47
N MET A 250 6.90 -17.42 -4.81
CA MET A 250 6.49 -18.66 -5.46
C MET A 250 7.47 -19.82 -5.19
N LYS A 251 8.78 -19.57 -5.29
CA LYS A 251 9.82 -20.57 -4.99
C LYS A 251 9.82 -21.00 -3.53
N LEU A 252 9.75 -20.07 -2.58
CA LEU A 252 9.72 -20.37 -1.14
C LEU A 252 8.49 -21.22 -0.77
N TYR A 253 7.34 -20.93 -1.37
CA TYR A 253 6.13 -21.74 -1.21
C TYR A 253 6.29 -23.13 -1.85
N GLN A 254 6.78 -23.21 -3.08
CA GLN A 254 6.96 -24.48 -3.80
C GLN A 254 7.98 -25.39 -3.12
N LYS A 255 9.10 -24.85 -2.63
CA LYS A 255 10.13 -25.59 -1.88
C LYS A 255 9.54 -26.28 -0.64
N LYS A 256 8.72 -25.56 0.13
CA LYS A 256 8.11 -26.11 1.35
C LYS A 256 6.95 -27.06 1.08
N TYR A 257 5.98 -26.63 0.26
CA TYR A 257 4.69 -27.30 0.12
C TYR A 257 4.58 -28.23 -1.10
N GLN A 258 5.60 -28.26 -1.96
CA GLN A 258 5.66 -29.08 -3.19
C GLN A 258 4.47 -28.84 -4.13
N LYS A 259 3.97 -27.59 -4.16
CA LYS A 259 2.78 -27.11 -4.90
C LYS A 259 3.00 -25.68 -5.37
N GLU A 260 2.41 -25.30 -6.51
CA GLU A 260 2.39 -23.89 -6.95
C GLU A 260 1.34 -23.10 -6.15
N PRO A 261 1.65 -21.90 -5.60
CA PRO A 261 0.65 -21.05 -4.98
C PRO A 261 -0.17 -20.29 -6.04
N SER A 262 -1.41 -19.95 -5.73
CA SER A 262 -2.19 -19.05 -6.59
C SER A 262 -1.49 -17.69 -6.71
N LYS A 263 -1.28 -17.21 -7.94
CA LYS A 263 -0.68 -15.89 -8.21
C LYS A 263 -1.46 -14.75 -7.52
N ILE A 264 -2.78 -14.91 -7.34
CA ILE A 264 -3.62 -13.95 -6.59
C ILE A 264 -3.25 -13.93 -5.09
N TRP A 265 -2.89 -15.07 -4.49
CA TRP A 265 -2.41 -15.14 -3.11
C TRP A 265 -1.06 -14.44 -2.95
N VAL A 266 -0.13 -14.65 -3.89
CA VAL A 266 1.19 -13.98 -3.91
C VAL A 266 1.03 -12.47 -3.98
N TYR A 267 0.22 -11.95 -4.92
CA TYR A 267 -0.06 -10.52 -5.01
C TYR A 267 -0.75 -9.97 -3.76
N ARG A 268 -1.73 -10.68 -3.18
CA ARG A 268 -2.40 -10.26 -1.94
C ARG A 268 -1.46 -10.21 -0.73
N LYS A 269 -0.43 -11.06 -0.67
CA LYS A 269 0.60 -11.01 0.38
C LYS A 269 1.51 -9.78 0.28
N LEU A 270 1.66 -9.19 -0.91
CA LEU A 270 2.47 -7.99 -1.16
C LEU A 270 1.67 -6.67 -1.22
N ASP A 271 0.35 -6.70 -1.43
CA ASP A 271 -0.54 -5.52 -1.40
C ASP A 271 -0.97 -5.15 0.06
N VAL A 272 -0.14 -5.48 1.05
CA VAL A 272 -0.43 -5.32 2.49
C VAL A 272 0.10 -3.99 3.02
N CYS A 273 -0.80 -3.04 3.28
CA CYS A 273 -0.51 -1.73 3.89
C CYS A 273 -0.24 -1.77 5.41
N LEU A 274 -0.15 -2.95 6.04
CA LEU A 274 -0.06 -3.09 7.51
C LEU A 274 1.08 -2.26 8.11
N TRP A 275 2.23 -2.23 7.42
CA TRP A 275 3.42 -1.51 7.84
C TRP A 275 3.67 -0.22 7.06
N ASP A 276 2.63 0.38 6.45
CA ASP A 276 2.77 1.67 5.75
C ASP A 276 3.07 2.85 6.70
N PHE A 277 2.68 2.71 7.96
CA PHE A 277 2.83 3.74 9.00
C PHE A 277 3.52 3.23 10.28
N SER A 278 4.02 2.00 10.29
CA SER A 278 4.81 1.50 11.43
C SER A 278 6.12 2.30 11.56
N SER A 279 6.45 2.72 12.77
CA SER A 279 7.67 3.49 13.06
C SER A 279 8.94 2.72 12.70
N ASN A 280 10.01 3.45 12.36
CA ASN A 280 11.33 2.93 11.98
C ASN A 280 11.36 2.05 10.71
N THR A 281 10.33 2.15 9.86
CA THR A 281 10.27 1.41 8.58
C THR A 281 10.72 2.24 7.39
N ARG A 282 10.61 3.58 7.47
CA ARG A 282 11.02 4.54 6.43
C ARG A 282 12.41 5.11 6.73
N CYS A 283 12.96 5.89 5.80
CA CYS A 283 14.11 6.73 6.11
C CYS A 283 13.72 7.85 7.09
N LYS A 284 14.70 8.41 7.82
CA LYS A 284 14.46 9.44 8.85
C LYS A 284 13.57 10.59 8.35
N TRP A 285 13.83 11.13 7.16
CA TRP A 285 13.05 12.24 6.61
C TRP A 285 11.58 11.86 6.35
N HIS A 286 11.32 10.66 5.84
CA HIS A 286 9.97 10.17 5.58
C HIS A 286 9.21 9.74 6.84
N GLU A 287 9.92 9.40 7.94
CA GLU A 287 9.33 9.29 9.28
C GLU A 287 8.95 10.68 9.84
N GLU A 288 9.78 11.71 9.61
CA GLU A 288 9.54 13.09 10.07
C GLU A 288 8.33 13.73 9.36
N ILE A 289 8.22 13.62 8.02
CA ILE A 289 7.12 14.22 7.24
C ILE A 289 5.88 13.31 7.08
N ASP A 290 5.86 12.15 7.74
CA ASP A 290 4.83 11.09 7.69
C ASP A 290 4.38 10.66 6.28
N ILE A 291 5.32 10.21 5.45
CA ILE A 291 5.04 9.76 4.08
C ILE A 291 5.43 8.30 3.89
N ALA A 292 4.44 7.46 3.58
CA ALA A 292 4.61 6.02 3.36
C ALA A 292 5.37 5.65 2.06
N CYS A 293 5.50 6.59 1.12
CA CYS A 293 6.22 6.41 -0.15
C CYS A 293 7.72 6.72 0.03
N CYS A 294 8.47 5.72 0.49
CA CYS A 294 9.90 5.75 0.74
C CYS A 294 10.53 4.47 0.16
N ALA A 295 11.60 4.58 -0.62
CA ALA A 295 12.27 3.46 -1.25
C ALA A 295 12.77 2.42 -0.23
N LEU A 296 13.31 2.88 0.90
CA LEU A 296 13.71 2.01 2.00
C LEU A 296 12.52 1.24 2.59
N ALA A 297 11.38 1.91 2.78
CA ALA A 297 10.17 1.28 3.31
C ALA A 297 9.60 0.21 2.35
N SER A 298 9.63 0.45 1.03
CA SER A 298 9.30 -0.59 0.03
C SER A 298 10.14 -1.85 0.23
N CYS A 299 11.45 -1.69 0.47
CA CYS A 299 12.38 -2.80 0.65
C CYS A 299 12.16 -3.55 1.97
N LYS A 300 11.99 -2.84 3.09
CA LYS A 300 11.72 -3.48 4.39
C LYS A 300 10.40 -4.25 4.36
N LYS A 301 9.35 -3.69 3.75
CA LYS A 301 8.05 -4.36 3.56
C LYS A 301 8.15 -5.67 2.78
N MET A 302 9.02 -5.77 1.77
CA MET A 302 9.24 -7.04 1.05
C MET A 302 9.77 -8.14 1.97
N GLY A 303 10.75 -7.82 2.84
CA GLY A 303 11.22 -8.73 3.89
C GLY A 303 10.11 -9.10 4.89
N TYR A 304 9.37 -8.12 5.42
CA TYR A 304 8.27 -8.37 6.38
C TYR A 304 7.15 -9.25 5.80
N CYS A 305 6.79 -9.07 4.52
CA CYS A 305 5.82 -9.92 3.82
C CYS A 305 6.25 -11.39 3.77
N ILE A 306 7.55 -11.63 3.56
CA ILE A 306 8.15 -12.97 3.50
C ILE A 306 8.23 -13.56 4.91
N SER A 307 8.77 -12.83 5.89
CA SER A 307 8.82 -13.26 7.29
C SER A 307 7.45 -13.69 7.82
N LYS A 308 6.41 -12.84 7.69
CA LYS A 308 5.03 -13.12 8.15
C LYS A 308 4.34 -14.27 7.39
N SER A 309 4.93 -14.75 6.30
CA SER A 309 4.38 -15.83 5.47
C SER A 309 5.15 -17.13 5.58
N PHE A 310 6.43 -17.10 5.98
CA PHE A 310 7.31 -18.26 5.88
C PHE A 310 8.16 -18.54 7.13
N ALA A 311 8.45 -17.59 8.03
CA ALA A 311 9.40 -17.81 9.12
C ALA A 311 8.98 -18.99 10.03
N SER A 312 7.76 -18.94 10.58
CA SER A 312 7.20 -20.04 11.39
C SER A 312 7.05 -21.35 10.63
N VAL A 313 6.79 -21.28 9.31
CA VAL A 313 6.67 -22.45 8.42
C VAL A 313 8.03 -23.14 8.19
N TYR A 314 9.12 -22.37 8.20
CA TYR A 314 10.50 -22.87 8.15
C TYR A 314 11.12 -23.09 9.54
N GLY A 315 10.37 -22.90 10.63
CA GLY A 315 10.84 -23.09 12.00
C GLY A 315 11.68 -21.94 12.57
N VAL A 316 11.75 -20.80 11.88
CA VAL A 316 12.50 -19.61 12.32
C VAL A 316 11.62 -18.78 13.27
N PRO A 317 12.12 -18.42 14.48
CA PRO A 317 11.42 -17.52 15.38
C PRO A 317 11.45 -16.08 14.83
N LEU A 318 10.31 -15.39 14.91
CA LEU A 318 10.22 -13.98 14.51
C LEU A 318 10.97 -13.09 15.52
N THR A 319 11.72 -12.11 15.01
CA THR A 319 12.50 -11.13 15.78
C THR A 319 12.24 -9.71 15.26
N ALA A 320 12.71 -8.66 15.94
CA ALA A 320 12.55 -7.26 15.52
C ALA A 320 13.19 -6.92 14.14
N ALA A 321 13.99 -7.83 13.57
CA ALA A 321 14.49 -7.76 12.20
C ALA A 321 13.53 -8.42 11.18
N HIS A 322 12.69 -9.35 11.62
CA HIS A 322 11.69 -10.04 10.80
C HIS A 322 10.37 -9.25 10.67
N LEU A 323 9.99 -8.46 11.68
CA LEU A 323 8.78 -7.62 11.73
C LEU A 323 9.05 -6.32 12.53
N PRO A 324 8.30 -5.23 12.31
CA PRO A 324 8.38 -4.02 13.15
C PRO A 324 8.01 -4.30 14.61
N LEU A 325 8.64 -3.57 15.54
CA LEU A 325 8.51 -3.77 17.00
C LEU A 325 7.07 -3.71 17.55
N GLN A 326 6.14 -3.04 16.87
CA GLN A 326 4.74 -2.95 17.31
C GLN A 326 3.97 -4.27 17.16
N ASP A 327 4.34 -5.15 16.23
CA ASP A 327 3.64 -6.43 16.00
C ASP A 327 3.93 -7.47 17.11
N PHE A 328 5.00 -7.29 17.91
CA PHE A 328 5.43 -8.24 18.95
C PHE A 328 4.49 -8.33 20.17
N GLY A 329 3.52 -7.43 20.28
CA GLY A 329 2.50 -7.46 21.32
C GLY A 329 1.24 -8.26 20.97
N CYS A 330 1.10 -8.78 19.75
CA CYS A 330 -0.15 -9.34 19.23
C CYS A 330 0.00 -10.78 18.71
N ASP A 331 0.47 -11.70 19.58
CA ASP A 331 0.53 -13.13 19.24
C ASP A 331 0.32 -14.01 20.50
N GLN A 332 -0.94 -14.36 20.82
CA GLN A 332 -1.35 -15.59 21.57
C GLN A 332 -2.87 -15.78 21.83
N SER A 333 -3.75 -15.49 20.87
CA SER A 333 -4.97 -16.29 20.59
C SER A 333 -5.57 -15.78 19.27
N THR A 334 -6.12 -16.60 18.38
CA THR A 334 -7.02 -17.74 18.62
C THR A 334 -6.76 -18.93 17.67
N ASN A 335 -7.23 -20.11 18.07
CA ASN A 335 -7.08 -21.34 17.27
C ASN A 335 -7.84 -21.27 15.94
N THR A 336 -7.15 -21.51 14.82
CA THR A 336 -7.77 -21.73 13.51
C THR A 336 -8.52 -23.07 13.48
N ARG A 337 -9.72 -23.12 14.05
CA ARG A 337 -10.64 -24.26 13.87
C ARG A 337 -11.11 -24.31 12.42
N ILE A 338 -10.43 -25.11 11.61
CA ILE A 338 -10.90 -25.51 10.28
C ILE A 338 -12.17 -26.35 10.46
N VAL A 339 -13.33 -25.72 10.33
CA VAL A 339 -14.59 -26.44 10.20
C VAL A 339 -14.65 -27.02 8.79
N LYS A 340 -14.37 -28.33 8.67
CA LYS A 340 -14.89 -29.09 7.52
C LYS A 340 -16.42 -29.08 7.62
N LEU A 341 -17.08 -28.47 6.65
CA LEU A 341 -18.46 -28.80 6.34
C LEU A 341 -18.45 -29.90 5.28
N ASP A 342 -19.10 -31.02 5.56
CA ASP A 342 -19.27 -32.09 4.58
C ASP A 342 -20.19 -31.62 3.44
N ALA A 343 -19.76 -31.92 2.20
CA ALA A 343 -20.57 -31.68 1.02
C ALA A 343 -21.66 -32.78 0.91
N GLY A 344 -22.77 -32.57 1.63
CA GLY A 344 -23.92 -33.48 1.64
C GLY A 344 -24.42 -33.77 0.22
N HIS A 345 -24.33 -35.03 -0.19
CA HIS A 345 -24.69 -35.50 -1.52
C HIS A 345 -26.21 -35.54 -1.73
N THR A 346 -26.69 -34.85 -2.77
CA THR A 346 -28.05 -35.05 -3.32
C THR A 346 -28.06 -35.01 -4.85
N GLN A 347 -27.95 -36.18 -5.48
CA GLN A 347 -28.47 -36.38 -6.84
C GLN A 347 -29.96 -36.77 -6.80
N LYS A 348 -30.77 -36.17 -7.68
CA LYS A 348 -31.89 -36.76 -8.45
C LYS A 348 -32.47 -35.63 -9.32
N MET A 349 -32.49 -35.73 -10.64
CA MET A 349 -33.37 -36.55 -11.49
C MET A 349 -34.84 -36.11 -11.47
N LYS A 350 -35.44 -36.08 -12.66
CA LYS A 350 -36.87 -35.87 -12.91
C LYS A 350 -37.68 -37.07 -12.38
N ASP A 351 -38.97 -36.87 -12.13
CA ASP A 351 -40.04 -37.31 -13.04
C ASP A 351 -41.39 -36.71 -12.63
N GLU A 352 -42.48 -37.10 -13.32
CA GLU A 352 -43.71 -36.31 -13.45
C GLU A 352 -44.88 -36.76 -12.57
N SER A 353 -45.93 -35.92 -12.58
CA SER A 353 -47.37 -36.26 -12.49
C SER A 353 -48.12 -36.17 -11.15
N SER A 354 -49.37 -35.69 -11.27
CA SER A 354 -50.46 -35.61 -10.28
C SER A 354 -50.24 -34.76 -9.02
N GLY A 355 -51.24 -34.06 -8.48
CA GLY A 355 -52.56 -33.75 -9.04
C GLY A 355 -53.64 -33.55 -7.96
N TYR A 356 -54.28 -32.37 -7.93
CA TYR A 356 -55.40 -31.99 -7.05
C TYR A 356 -55.05 -31.94 -5.54
N ASP A 357 -55.69 -31.16 -4.65
CA ASP A 357 -56.92 -30.35 -4.79
C ASP A 357 -56.91 -29.03 -3.96
N LYS A 358 -57.92 -28.18 -4.20
CA LYS A 358 -58.39 -27.05 -3.34
C LYS A 358 -59.81 -27.44 -2.79
N PRO A 359 -60.54 -26.70 -1.91
CA PRO A 359 -60.49 -25.26 -1.57
C PRO A 359 -60.87 -24.87 -0.09
N LEU A 360 -61.15 -23.57 0.17
CA LEU A 360 -62.12 -22.93 1.15
C LEU A 360 -62.20 -23.40 2.64
N GLY A 361 -62.55 -22.57 3.65
CA GLY A 361 -62.72 -21.10 3.70
C GLY A 361 -63.71 -20.56 4.76
N SER A 362 -63.23 -20.19 5.98
CA SER A 362 -63.96 -19.38 7.02
C SER A 362 -65.21 -20.05 7.68
N PRO A 363 -65.94 -19.46 8.67
CA PRO A 363 -65.80 -18.19 9.43
C PRO A 363 -66.01 -18.28 10.99
N ARG A 364 -65.96 -17.11 11.70
CA ARG A 364 -66.79 -16.56 12.84
C ARG A 364 -67.42 -17.47 13.95
N GLN A 365 -67.79 -17.02 15.18
CA GLN A 365 -68.07 -15.68 15.76
C GLN A 365 -68.05 -15.66 17.33
N ASP A 366 -67.92 -14.47 17.95
CA ASP A 366 -68.42 -13.91 19.25
C ASP A 366 -68.51 -14.75 20.56
N GLN A 367 -68.51 -14.18 21.80
CA GLN A 367 -68.57 -12.78 22.32
C GLN A 367 -67.52 -12.61 23.49
N GLU A 368 -67.59 -11.88 24.63
CA GLU A 368 -68.59 -11.07 25.35
C GLU A 368 -68.00 -9.87 26.16
N PHE A 369 -68.35 -9.66 27.45
CA PHE A 369 -68.21 -8.41 28.25
C PHE A 369 -67.39 -8.62 29.58
N VAL A 370 -66.46 -7.77 30.09
CA VAL A 370 -66.39 -6.30 30.45
C VAL A 370 -66.80 -6.03 31.93
N PRO A 371 -66.22 -5.08 32.73
CA PRO A 371 -65.03 -4.19 32.60
C PRO A 371 -64.02 -4.20 33.81
N SER A 372 -62.93 -3.40 33.78
CA SER A 372 -62.66 -2.29 34.75
C SER A 372 -61.29 -1.56 34.58
N ASN A 373 -61.32 -0.22 34.61
CA ASN A 373 -60.29 0.80 34.95
C ASN A 373 -58.90 0.91 34.24
N CYS A 374 -58.82 1.86 33.29
CA CYS A 374 -58.05 3.13 33.32
C CYS A 374 -56.52 3.19 33.64
N ASP A 375 -55.70 4.13 33.09
CA ASP A 375 -55.79 5.00 31.89
C ASP A 375 -54.43 5.71 31.60
N PHE A 376 -54.22 6.13 30.34
CA PHE A 376 -53.25 7.16 29.91
C PHE A 376 -54.01 8.25 29.12
N PRO A 377 -53.54 9.51 28.99
CA PRO A 377 -52.97 9.89 27.67
C PRO A 377 -51.95 11.06 27.66
N CYS A 378 -51.37 11.32 26.48
CA CYS A 378 -50.60 12.52 26.14
C CYS A 378 -51.49 13.71 25.72
N GLY A 379 -50.95 14.94 25.72
CA GLY A 379 -51.62 16.12 25.14
C GLY A 379 -50.67 17.32 24.92
N VAL A 380 -50.86 18.09 23.84
CA VAL A 380 -49.98 19.21 23.42
C VAL A 380 -50.78 20.34 22.79
N LYS A 381 -50.70 21.59 23.31
CA LYS A 381 -50.64 22.87 22.54
C LYS A 381 -50.67 24.17 23.38
N THR A 382 -50.30 25.26 22.68
CA THR A 382 -50.64 26.70 22.87
C THR A 382 -50.07 27.51 24.06
N SER A 383 -49.38 28.60 23.70
CA SER A 383 -49.13 29.83 24.47
C SER A 383 -50.22 30.89 24.15
N PRO A 384 -50.34 32.08 24.80
CA PRO A 384 -49.34 33.19 24.71
C PRO A 384 -49.21 34.13 25.94
N CYS A 385 -48.20 35.04 25.92
CA CYS A 385 -48.03 36.33 26.67
C CYS A 385 -48.23 36.38 28.21
N GLY A 386 -47.53 37.19 29.01
CA GLY A 386 -46.47 38.23 28.85
C GLY A 386 -46.16 38.80 30.26
N ALA A 387 -45.32 39.81 30.51
CA ALA A 387 -44.39 40.63 29.71
C ALA A 387 -43.39 41.36 30.66
N SER A 388 -42.61 42.32 30.14
CA SER A 388 -41.57 43.15 30.82
C SER A 388 -40.26 42.42 31.19
N VAL A 389 -39.04 42.99 31.21
CA VAL A 389 -38.31 44.09 30.53
C VAL A 389 -37.24 44.60 31.50
N VAL A 390 -35.96 44.44 31.15
CA VAL A 390 -34.84 45.33 31.51
C VAL A 390 -33.86 45.34 30.30
N GLN A 391 -33.13 46.43 30.09
CA GLN A 391 -32.34 46.70 28.87
C GLN A 391 -30.97 47.33 29.18
N GLY A 392 -29.90 46.86 28.52
CA GLY A 392 -28.57 47.50 28.45
C GLY A 392 -27.62 46.63 27.62
N ARG A 393 -27.03 47.03 26.48
CA ARG A 393 -26.32 48.24 26.00
C ARG A 393 -24.81 48.27 26.34
N GLY A 394 -24.00 47.86 25.36
CA GLY A 394 -22.66 48.41 25.08
C GLY A 394 -21.44 47.62 25.62
N ALA A 395 -20.26 47.70 25.00
CA ALA A 395 -19.92 48.29 23.70
C ALA A 395 -18.62 47.71 23.09
N ILE A 396 -18.39 48.04 21.83
CA ILE A 396 -17.26 47.67 20.95
C ILE A 396 -15.88 47.91 21.59
N ARG A 397 -14.91 47.01 21.35
CA ARG A 397 -13.55 47.45 21.01
C ARG A 397 -12.88 46.58 19.95
N LEU A 398 -12.45 47.22 18.88
CA LEU A 398 -11.72 46.67 17.74
C LEU A 398 -10.43 47.50 17.62
N MET A 399 -9.26 46.87 17.55
CA MET A 399 -7.99 47.54 17.25
C MET A 399 -7.15 46.70 16.30
N ARG A 400 -6.52 47.38 15.34
CA ARG A 400 -5.61 46.87 14.31
C ARG A 400 -4.52 47.92 14.09
N SER A 401 -3.39 47.48 13.53
CA SER A 401 -2.15 48.24 13.27
C SER A 401 -1.25 48.33 14.51
N ALA A 402 0.01 47.88 14.53
CA ALA A 402 1.14 47.96 13.58
C ALA A 402 1.87 49.31 13.61
N SER A 403 3.19 49.26 13.81
CA SER A 403 4.24 50.01 13.09
C SER A 403 5.63 49.74 13.68
N ASP A 404 6.63 49.70 12.80
CA ASP A 404 8.04 49.41 13.05
C ASP A 404 8.83 50.66 13.52
N LEU A 405 10.03 50.45 14.10
CA LEU A 405 11.33 51.01 13.62
C LEU A 405 12.43 51.10 14.70
N SER A 406 13.68 50.88 14.25
CA SER A 406 14.98 51.27 14.85
C SER A 406 15.39 50.63 16.19
N ASN A 407 16.67 50.34 16.47
CA ASN A 407 17.90 50.47 15.65
C ASN A 407 18.59 49.10 15.51
#